data_AF-Q3ABX2-F1
#
_entry.id   AF-Q3ABX2-F1
#
_cell.length_a   1.000
_cell.length_b   1.000
_cell.length_c   1.000
_cell.angle_alpha   90.00
_cell.angle_beta   90.00
_cell.angle_gamma   90.00
#
_symmetry.space_group_name_H-M   'P 1'
#
loop_
_entity.id
_entity.type
_entity.pdbx_description
1 polymer ?
#
loop_
_entity_poly.entity_id
_entity_poly.type
_entity_poly.pdbx_seq_one_letter_code
_entity_poly.pdbx_strand_id
1 'polypeptide(L)' 'MVKLVREGTTFGQKDVIELLVEFSSFKDRVNKKFKEIAREFEGKSNEHDLWVNLYLIASDYAEEMQNRKAKQEMLSQKIS' A
#
# COMPACT_ATOMS: atom_id res chain seq x y z
N MET A 1 -4.09 -1.74 -14.57
CA MET A 1 -2.82 -1.06 -14.21
C MET A 1 -3.17 0.34 -13.80
N VAL A 2 -3.03 0.68 -12.51
CA VAL A 2 -3.21 2.07 -12.06
C VAL A 2 -2.12 2.91 -12.72
N LYS A 3 -2.50 3.92 -13.50
CA LYS A 3 -1.54 4.93 -13.97
C LYS A 3 -0.98 5.61 -12.73
N LEU A 4 0.34 5.58 -12.55
CA LEU A 4 0.98 6.33 -11.48
C LEU A 4 0.56 7.81 -11.61
N VAL A 5 -0.02 8.36 -10.54
CA VAL A 5 -0.29 9.79 -10.48
C VAL A 5 1.06 10.50 -10.38
N ARG A 6 1.46 11.18 -11.45
CA ARG A 6 2.67 12.00 -11.49
C ARG A 6 2.28 13.46 -11.43
N GLU A 7 2.99 14.23 -10.60
CA GLU A 7 2.82 15.68 -10.57
C GLU A 7 2.95 16.28 -11.97
N GLY A 8 2.11 17.28 -12.28
CA GLY A 8 2.06 17.94 -13.59
C GLY A 8 1.28 17.19 -14.69
N THR A 9 0.74 16.00 -14.41
CA THR A 9 -0.06 15.25 -15.39
C THR A 9 -1.54 15.64 -15.30
N THR A 10 -2.20 15.91 -16.44
CA THR A 10 -3.65 16.16 -16.47
C THR A 10 -4.38 14.82 -16.60
N PHE A 11 -5.32 14.57 -15.69
CA PHE A 11 -6.14 13.36 -15.69
C PHE A 11 -7.55 13.67 -16.20
N GLY A 12 -8.11 12.79 -17.03
CA GLY A 12 -9.51 12.87 -17.39
C GLY A 12 -10.41 12.55 -16.18
N GLN A 13 -11.63 13.07 -16.17
CA GLN A 13 -12.61 12.79 -15.10
C GLN A 13 -12.80 11.28 -14.88
N LYS A 14 -12.83 10.50 -15.95
CA LYS A 14 -12.95 9.04 -15.90
C LYS A 14 -11.76 8.38 -15.19
N ASP A 15 -10.52 8.76 -15.53
CA ASP A 15 -9.32 8.22 -14.88
C ASP A 15 -9.31 8.53 -13.37
N VAL A 16 -9.76 9.73 -12.98
CA VAL A 16 -9.87 10.13 -11.57
C VAL A 16 -10.93 9.31 -10.83
N ILE A 17 -12.10 9.09 -11.42
CA ILE A 17 -13.16 8.28 -10.81
C ILE A 17 -12.70 6.83 -10.63
N GLU A 18 -12.07 6.23 -11.64
CA GLU A 18 -11.54 4.87 -11.54
C GLU A 18 -10.52 4.72 -10.40
N LEU A 19 -9.59 5.69 -10.27
CA LEU A 19 -8.64 5.73 -9.16
C LEU A 19 -9.32 5.80 -7.80
N LEU A 20 -10.35 6.65 -7.65
CA LEU A 20 -11.07 6.81 -6.39
C LEU A 20 -11.84 5.55 -6.01
N VAL A 21 -12.45 4.86 -6.98
CA VAL A 21 -13.15 3.57 -6.76
C VAL A 21 -12.17 2.49 -6.31
N GLU A 22 -11.01 2.39 -6.96
CA GLU A 22 -9.97 1.45 -6.57
C GLU A 22 -9.42 1.75 -5.17
N PHE A 23 -9.17 3.03 -4.88
CA PHE A 23 -8.73 3.48 -3.55
C PHE A 23 -9.76 3.16 -2.46
N SER A 24 -11.04 3.43 -2.70
CA SER A 24 -12.11 3.09 -1.75
C SER A 24 -12.15 1.58 -1.48
N SER A 25 -12.08 0.77 -2.53
CA SER A 25 -12.09 -0.69 -2.42
C SER A 25 -10.86 -1.22 -1.68
N PHE A 26 -9.69 -0.62 -1.91
CA PHE A 26 -8.47 -0.93 -1.17
C PHE A 26 -8.60 -0.57 0.32
N LYS A 27 -9.07 0.63 0.63
CA LYS A 27 -9.32 1.10 2.00
C LYS A 27 -10.23 0.15 2.76
N ASP A 28 -11.32 -0.31 2.13
CA ASP A 28 -12.27 -1.23 2.76
C ASP A 28 -11.65 -2.60 3.05
N ARG A 29 -10.83 -3.14 2.13
CA ARG A 29 -10.09 -4.39 2.37
C ARG A 29 -9.09 -4.26 3.51
N VAL A 30 -8.32 -3.17 3.55
CA VAL A 30 -7.35 -2.91 4.63
C VAL A 30 -8.07 -2.81 5.97
N ASN A 31 -9.15 -2.02 6.05
CA ASN A 31 -9.94 -1.88 7.27
C ASN A 31 -10.53 -3.20 7.74
N LYS A 32 -11.07 -4.01 6.83
CA LYS A 32 -11.59 -5.34 7.18
C LYS A 32 -10.50 -6.22 7.78
N LYS A 33 -9.34 -6.30 7.11
CA LYS A 33 -8.24 -7.15 7.56
C LYS A 33 -7.65 -6.68 8.89
N PHE A 34 -7.53 -5.37 9.08
CA PHE A 34 -7.06 -4.79 10.34
C PHE A 34 -8.01 -5.11 11.49
N LYS A 35 -9.33 -5.01 11.29
CA LYS A 35 -10.32 -5.38 12.32
C LYS A 35 -10.29 -6.86 12.66
N GLU A 36 -10.07 -7.74 11.69
CA GLU A 36 -9.91 -9.18 11.92
C GLU A 36 -8.67 -9.46 12.78
N ILE A 37 -7.52 -8.93 12.36
CA ILE A 37 -6.25 -9.01 13.08
C ILE A 37 -6.44 -8.48 14.50
N ALA A 38 -6.98 -7.27 14.67
CA ALA A 38 -7.15 -6.67 15.99
C ALA A 38 -7.94 -7.54 16.97
N ARG A 39 -9.01 -8.19 16.52
CA ARG A 39 -9.76 -9.15 17.35
C ARG A 39 -8.94 -10.39 17.73
N GLU A 40 -8.02 -10.82 16.86
CA GLU A 40 -7.12 -11.94 17.16
C GLU A 40 -6.07 -11.57 18.21
N PHE A 41 -5.70 -10.29 18.34
CA PHE A 41 -4.71 -9.81 19.31
C PHE A 41 -5.33 -9.36 20.63
N GLU A 42 -6.60 -8.96 20.62
CA GLU A 42 -7.33 -8.47 21.79
C GLU A 42 -7.25 -9.45 22.98
N GLY A 43 -6.73 -8.97 24.11
CA GLY A 43 -6.67 -9.72 25.37
C GLY A 43 -5.51 -10.72 25.46
N LYS A 44 -4.62 -10.77 24.47
CA LYS A 44 -3.37 -11.53 24.57
C LYS A 44 -2.34 -10.78 25.41
N SER A 45 -1.60 -11.51 26.24
CA SER A 45 -0.55 -10.93 27.11
C SER A 45 0.60 -10.25 26.35
N ASN A 46 0.76 -10.58 25.06
CA ASN A 46 1.79 -10.05 24.16
C ASN A 46 1.19 -9.21 23.01
N GLU A 47 -0.02 -8.68 23.17
CA GLU A 47 -0.70 -7.85 22.16
C GLU A 47 0.18 -6.69 21.66
N HIS A 48 0.79 -5.95 22.58
CA HIS A 48 1.70 -4.83 22.23
C HIS A 48 2.87 -5.30 21.35
N ASP A 49 3.57 -6.35 21.75
CA ASP A 49 4.74 -6.85 21.01
C ASP A 49 4.34 -7.36 19.62
N LEU A 50 3.14 -7.96 19.51
CA LEU A 50 2.64 -8.43 18.23
C LEU A 50 2.28 -7.28 17.29
N TRP A 51 1.71 -6.19 17.80
CA TRP A 51 1.47 -4.98 17.01
C TRP A 51 2.76 -4.31 16.56
N VAL A 52 3.76 -4.22 17.44
CA VAL A 52 5.08 -3.68 17.11
C VAL A 52 5.73 -4.52 16.00
N ASN A 53 5.72 -5.85 16.13
CA ASN A 53 6.28 -6.73 15.12
C ASN A 53 5.54 -6.63 13.77
N LEU A 54 4.21 -6.53 13.78
CA LEU A 54 3.42 -6.32 12.57
C LEU A 54 3.79 -5.00 11.87
N TYR A 55 3.96 -3.93 12.64
CA TYR A 55 4.39 -2.63 12.11
C TYR A 55 5.77 -2.70 11.46
N LEU A 56 6.73 -3.35 12.12
CA LEU A 56 8.10 -3.50 11.59
C LEU A 56 8.10 -4.27 10.26
N ILE A 57 7.46 -5.43 10.22
CA ILE A 57 7.37 -6.25 8.99
C ILE A 57 6.66 -5.49 7.87
N ALA A 58 5.58 -4.78 8.17
CA ALA A 58 4.86 -3.99 7.18
C ALA A 58 5.72 -2.83 6.63
N SER A 59 6.52 -2.21 7.48
CA SER A 59 7.46 -1.13 7.11
C SER A 59 8.57 -1.67 6.22
N ASP A 60 9.20 -2.78 6.60
CA ASP A 60 10.24 -3.46 5.81
C ASP A 60 9.71 -3.86 4.42
N TYR A 61 8.51 -4.43 4.37
CA TYR A 61 7.86 -4.80 3.11
C TYR A 61 7.57 -3.57 2.23
N ALA A 62 7.07 -2.48 2.81
CA ALA A 62 6.78 -1.26 2.08
C ALA A 62 8.06 -0.65 1.47
N GLU A 63 9.15 -0.61 2.25
CA GLU A 63 10.47 -0.16 1.78
C GLU A 63 11.00 -1.07 0.66
N GLU A 64 10.90 -2.39 0.81
CA GLU A 64 11.33 -3.33 -0.22
C GLU A 64 10.56 -3.12 -1.53
N MET A 65 9.24 -2.91 -1.45
CA MET A 65 8.42 -2.62 -2.63
C MET A 65 8.78 -1.29 -3.30
N GLN A 66 9.11 -0.27 -2.53
CA GLN A 66 9.61 1.00 -3.08
C GLN A 66 10.95 0.80 -3.79
N ASN A 67 11.89 0.08 -3.17
CA ASN A 67 13.19 -0.23 -3.76
C ASN A 67 13.07 -1.05 -5.05
N ARG A 68 12.16 -2.02 -5.09
CA ARG A 68 11.86 -2.79 -6.31
C ARG A 68 11.31 -1.89 -7.43
N LYS A 69 10.37 -0.99 -7.12
CA LYS A 69 9.82 -0.03 -8.09
C LYS A 69 10.91 0.91 -8.63
N ALA A 70 11.72 1.49 -7.75
CA ALA A 70 12.81 2.39 -8.15
C ALA A 70 13.83 1.71 -9.08
N LYS A 71 14.21 0.45 -8.80
CA LYS A 71 15.07 -0.36 -9.68
C LYS A 71 14.43 -0.59 -11.05
N GLN A 72 13.14 -0.89 -11.10
CA GLN A 72 12.41 -1.13 -12.34
C GLN A 72 12.30 0.15 -13.20
N GLU A 73 12.10 1.31 -12.57
CA GLU A 73 12.10 2.62 -13.23
C GLU A 73 13.49 2.99 -13.78
N MET A 74 14.57 2.77 -13.02
CA MET A 74 15.95 2.98 -13.49
C MET A 74 16.30 2.13 -14.72
N LEU A 75 15.90 0.86 -14.73
CA LEU A 75 16.13 -0.04 -15.87
C LEU A 75 15.37 0.43 -17.11
N SER A 76 14.14 0.91 -16.93
CA SER A 76 13.30 1.41 -18.03
C SER A 76 13.85 2.71 -18.63
N GLN A 77 14.48 3.58 -17.82
CA GLN A 77 15.11 4.82 -18.29
C GLN A 77 16.45 4.60 -19.00
N LYS A 78 17.17 3.50 -18.73
CA LYS A 78 18.43 3.18 -19.43
C LYS A 78 18.23 2.59 -20.84
N ILE A 79 17.00 2.20 -21.19
CA ILE A 79 16.66 1.49 -22.44
C ILE A 79 15.95 2.42 -23.46
N SER A 80 15.60 3.66 -23.07
CA SER A 80 15.23 4.76 -23.99
C SER A 80 16.40 5.68 -24.24
#